data_AF-A0A920FG84-F1
#
_entry.id   AF-A0A920FG84-F1
#
_cell.length_a   1.000
_cell.length_b   1.000
_cell.length_c   1.000
_cell.angle_alpha   90.00
_cell.angle_beta   90.00
_cell.angle_gamma   90.00
#
_symmetry.space_group_name_H-M   'P 1'
#
loop_
_entity.id
_entity.type
_entity.pdbx_description
1 polymer ?
#
loop_
_entity_poly.entity_id
_entity_poly.type
_entity_poly.pdbx_seq_one_letter_code
_entity_poly.pdbx_strand_id
1 'polypeptide(L)'
;MQGRSFKNTFTKNSDTKRNAVYYHYYEYPIWHNVQPHYGVRTDKYKLIHFYYSMDEWELYDMDADPHEMNNIYENADPGLISKLKFKLDSLKKYYGDTSSIKDMISMTDTVIQRVYNEPVKEIK
;
A
#
# COMPACT_ATOMS: atom_id res chain seq x y z
N MET A 1 3.10 1.61 -18.79
CA MET A 1 3.42 2.73 -17.89
C MET A 1 2.21 3.00 -17.00
N GLN A 2 2.34 2.87 -15.67
CA GLN A 2 1.23 2.97 -14.70
C GLN A 2 1.03 4.39 -14.13
N GLY A 3 2.07 5.21 -14.17
CA GLY A 3 2.02 6.62 -13.75
C GLY A 3 1.24 7.51 -14.72
N ARG A 4 0.88 8.72 -14.27
CA ARG A 4 0.33 9.78 -15.12
C ARG A 4 1.23 11.00 -14.99
N SER A 5 1.44 11.72 -16.09
CA SER A 5 2.28 12.92 -16.11
C SER A 5 1.67 14.05 -15.28
N PHE A 6 2.50 14.74 -14.50
CA PHE A 6 2.11 15.92 -13.73
C PHE A 6 2.07 17.22 -14.54
N LYS A 7 2.57 17.23 -15.79
CA LYS A 7 2.64 18.44 -16.62
C LYS A 7 1.29 19.16 -16.77
N ASN A 8 0.22 18.39 -16.89
CA ASN A 8 -1.13 18.93 -17.09
C ASN A 8 -1.67 19.67 -15.85
N THR A 9 -1.23 19.27 -14.64
CA THR A 9 -1.56 19.98 -13.38
C THR A 9 -1.04 21.41 -13.40
N PHE A 10 0.12 21.64 -14.02
CA PHE A 10 0.76 22.97 -14.07
C PHE A 10 0.34 23.83 -15.26
N THR A 11 -0.18 23.23 -16.34
CA THR A 11 -0.31 23.92 -17.64
C THR A 11 -1.75 24.09 -18.13
N LYS A 12 -2.69 23.23 -17.72
CA LYS A 12 -4.04 23.18 -18.32
C LYS A 12 -5.19 23.39 -17.33
N ASN A 13 -4.92 23.59 -16.04
CA ASN A 13 -5.95 23.53 -14.98
C ASN A 13 -6.90 22.32 -15.14
N SER A 14 -6.39 21.23 -15.74
CA SER A 14 -7.18 20.03 -16.00
C SER A 14 -7.10 19.14 -14.77
N ASP A 15 -8.24 18.55 -14.39
CA ASP A 15 -8.35 17.70 -13.21
C ASP A 15 -7.61 16.37 -13.43
N THR A 16 -6.30 16.37 -13.17
CA THR A 16 -5.46 15.17 -13.13
C THR A 16 -5.55 14.45 -11.79
N LYS A 17 -6.47 14.88 -10.91
CA LYS A 17 -6.60 14.34 -9.56
C LYS A 17 -6.87 12.84 -9.61
N ARG A 18 -6.11 12.14 -8.79
CA ARG A 18 -6.38 10.75 -8.46
C ARG A 18 -7.24 10.75 -7.20
N ASN A 19 -8.32 9.99 -7.23
CA ASN A 19 -9.22 9.89 -6.08
C ASN A 19 -8.64 9.03 -4.94
N ALA A 20 -7.55 8.31 -5.21
CA ALA A 20 -6.86 7.47 -4.25
C ALA A 20 -5.44 7.15 -4.71
N VAL A 21 -4.57 6.85 -3.74
CA VAL A 21 -3.20 6.36 -3.94
C VAL A 21 -3.12 4.93 -3.40
N TYR A 22 -2.51 4.04 -4.18
CA TYR A 22 -2.18 2.67 -3.77
C TYR A 22 -0.74 2.62 -3.26
N TYR A 23 -0.52 1.88 -2.18
CA TYR A 23 0.80 1.67 -1.60
C TYR A 23 0.98 0.20 -1.25
N HIS A 24 2.20 -0.31 -1.39
CA HIS A 24 2.58 -1.67 -1.02
C HIS A 24 4.04 -1.71 -0.60
N TYR A 25 4.29 -2.26 0.58
CA TYR A 25 5.61 -2.49 1.17
C TYR A 25 5.89 -3.98 1.34
N TYR A 26 7.11 -4.41 1.02
CA TYR A 26 7.51 -5.82 0.98
C TYR A 26 8.75 -6.17 1.84
N GLU A 27 9.52 -5.20 2.33
CA GLU A 27 10.86 -5.48 2.88
C GLU A 27 10.81 -5.92 4.35
N TYR A 28 10.86 -7.24 4.59
CA TYR A 28 10.81 -7.85 5.94
C TYR A 28 11.55 -9.20 5.96
N PRO A 29 12.20 -9.65 7.05
CA PRO A 29 12.34 -9.05 8.39
C PRO A 29 13.65 -8.28 8.57
N ILE A 30 14.10 -7.53 7.55
CA ILE A 30 15.42 -6.88 7.62
C ILE A 30 15.27 -5.47 8.24
N TRP A 31 15.91 -4.46 7.66
CA TRP A 31 16.10 -3.14 8.26
C TRP A 31 14.77 -2.57 8.76
N HIS A 32 14.75 -2.11 10.01
CA HIS A 32 13.60 -1.55 10.72
C HIS A 32 12.45 -2.51 11.05
N ASN A 33 12.48 -3.78 10.63
CA ASN A 33 11.50 -4.83 10.97
C ASN A 33 10.03 -4.43 10.72
N VAL A 34 9.77 -3.67 9.65
CA VAL A 34 8.42 -3.22 9.30
C VAL A 34 7.66 -4.36 8.62
N GLN A 35 6.46 -4.65 9.09
CA GLN A 35 5.62 -5.72 8.51
C GLN A 35 5.21 -5.38 7.06
N PRO A 36 5.28 -6.33 6.11
CA PRO A 36 4.74 -6.16 4.77
C PRO A 36 3.24 -5.82 4.81
N HIS A 37 2.86 -4.80 4.06
CA HIS A 37 1.50 -4.30 4.05
C HIS A 37 1.17 -3.59 2.74
N TYR A 38 -0.10 -3.63 2.38
CA TYR A 38 -0.65 -2.82 1.30
C TYR A 38 -1.79 -1.95 1.82
N GLY A 39 -2.05 -0.87 1.12
CA GLY A 39 -3.08 0.07 1.54
C GLY A 39 -3.54 1.01 0.46
N VAL A 40 -4.63 1.71 0.78
CA VAL A 40 -5.20 2.76 -0.05
C VAL A 40 -5.39 4.03 0.77
N ARG A 41 -4.90 5.16 0.23
CA ARG A 41 -5.14 6.51 0.77
C ARG A 41 -6.09 7.25 -0.17
N THR A 42 -7.32 7.47 0.29
CA THR A 42 -8.26 8.43 -0.31
C THR A 42 -8.04 9.81 0.30
N ASP A 43 -8.77 10.86 -0.10
CA ASP A 43 -8.62 12.19 0.52
C ASP A 43 -8.86 12.18 2.05
N LYS A 44 -9.87 11.43 2.49
CA LYS A 44 -10.36 11.40 3.89
C LYS A 44 -9.91 10.21 4.72
N TYR A 45 -9.65 9.06 4.08
CA TYR A 45 -9.38 7.82 4.81
C TYR A 45 -8.14 7.11 4.28
N LYS A 46 -7.38 6.52 5.19
CA LYS A 46 -6.31 5.57 4.90
C LYS A 46 -6.70 4.19 5.43
N LEU A 47 -6.70 3.19 4.56
CA LEU A 47 -6.93 1.78 4.91
C LEU A 47 -5.65 0.99 4.63
N ILE A 48 -5.18 0.22 5.61
CA ILE A 48 -3.95 -0.56 5.55
C ILE A 48 -4.26 -2.00 5.96
N HIS A 49 -3.61 -2.96 5.30
CA HIS A 49 -3.65 -4.37 5.66
C HIS A 49 -2.24 -4.94 5.77
N PHE A 50 -1.91 -5.40 6.98
CA PHE A 50 -0.70 -6.17 7.26
C PHE A 50 -1.03 -7.64 7.08
N TYR A 51 -0.25 -8.37 6.27
CA TYR A 51 -0.64 -9.69 5.79
C TYR A 51 0.41 -10.79 5.99
N TYR A 52 1.60 -10.46 6.51
CA TYR A 52 2.74 -11.39 6.52
C TYR A 52 2.78 -12.24 7.81
N SER A 53 3.22 -11.68 8.95
CA SER A 53 3.23 -12.41 10.23
C SER A 53 1.98 -12.17 11.07
N MET A 54 1.12 -11.25 10.62
CA MET A 54 -0.16 -10.89 11.22
C MET A 54 -1.16 -10.61 10.09
N ASP A 55 -2.45 -10.73 10.40
CA ASP A 55 -3.57 -10.50 9.49
C ASP A 55 -4.45 -9.40 10.08
N GLU A 56 -3.95 -8.16 10.03
CA GLU A 56 -4.51 -7.03 10.77
C GLU A 56 -4.86 -5.87 9.84
N TRP A 57 -6.03 -5.28 10.08
CA TRP A 57 -6.51 -4.12 9.33
C TRP A 57 -6.46 -2.86 10.20
N GLU A 58 -5.98 -1.78 9.59
CA GLU A 58 -6.01 -0.46 10.20
C GLU A 58 -6.73 0.54 9.31
N LEU A 59 -7.50 1.42 9.94
CA LEU A 59 -8.24 2.49 9.28
C LEU A 59 -8.05 3.78 10.07
N TYR A 60 -7.68 4.84 9.36
CA TYR A 60 -7.48 6.17 9.93
C TYR A 60 -8.32 7.19 9.18
N ASP A 61 -8.98 8.07 9.93
CA ASP A 61 -9.66 9.27 9.42
C ASP A 61 -8.67 10.43 9.40
N MET A 62 -8.45 10.98 8.23
CA MET A 62 -7.42 11.98 7.98
C MET A 62 -7.91 13.41 8.23
N ASP A 63 -9.23 13.61 8.29
CA ASP A 63 -9.83 14.88 8.67
C ASP A 63 -9.85 15.01 10.19
N ALA A 64 -10.20 13.92 10.90
CA ALA A 64 -10.27 13.89 12.36
C ALA A 64 -8.93 13.58 13.04
N ASP A 65 -8.08 12.76 12.42
CA ASP A 65 -6.80 12.30 12.94
C ASP A 65 -5.69 12.40 11.88
N PRO A 66 -5.24 13.63 11.56
CA PRO A 66 -4.20 13.84 10.54
C PRO A 66 -2.82 13.28 10.93
N HIS A 67 -2.64 12.89 12.20
CA HIS A 67 -1.42 12.29 12.72
C HIS A 67 -1.47 10.77 12.82
N GLU A 68 -2.61 10.16 12.46
CA GLU A 68 -2.76 8.70 12.33
C GLU A 68 -2.47 7.95 13.64
N MET A 69 -2.91 8.53 14.75
CA MET A 69 -2.65 8.02 16.10
C MET A 69 -3.72 7.04 16.59
N ASN A 70 -4.90 7.05 15.97
CA ASN A 70 -6.07 6.29 16.41
C ASN A 70 -6.59 5.38 15.29
N ASN A 71 -6.37 4.07 15.42
CA ASN A 71 -6.97 3.08 14.55
C ASN A 71 -8.47 2.96 14.87
N ILE A 72 -9.33 3.31 13.90
CA ILE A 72 -10.79 3.27 14.03
C ILE A 72 -11.42 2.05 13.34
N TYR A 73 -10.64 1.12 12.78
CA TYR A 73 -11.15 0.03 11.95
C TYR A 73 -12.27 -0.79 12.63
N GLU A 74 -12.05 -1.21 13.88
CA GLU A 74 -13.02 -2.02 14.64
C GLU A 74 -14.36 -1.31 14.92
N ASN A 75 -14.35 0.02 14.97
CA ASN A 75 -15.53 0.82 15.31
C ASN A 75 -16.14 1.54 14.09
N ALA A 76 -15.53 1.41 12.91
CA ALA A 76 -15.95 2.12 11.72
C ALA A 76 -17.19 1.51 11.08
N ASP A 77 -17.92 2.32 10.32
CA ASP A 77 -19.08 1.86 9.55
C ASP A 77 -18.69 0.72 8.58
N PRO A 78 -19.37 -0.44 8.63
CA PRO A 78 -19.09 -1.56 7.73
C PRO A 78 -19.24 -1.21 6.24
N GLY A 79 -20.17 -0.29 5.91
CA GLY A 79 -20.36 0.21 4.55
C GLY A 79 -19.15 0.99 4.03
N LEU A 80 -18.57 1.84 4.88
CA LEU A 80 -17.32 2.54 4.60
C LEU A 80 -16.16 1.57 4.38
N ILE A 81 -15.98 0.59 5.27
CA ILE A 81 -14.92 -0.43 5.14
C ILE A 81 -15.07 -1.18 3.81
N SER A 82 -16.28 -1.65 3.49
CA SER A 82 -16.54 -2.36 2.24
C SER A 82 -16.22 -1.50 1.01
N LYS A 83 -16.55 -0.21 1.04
CA LYS A 83 -16.25 0.73 -0.04
C LYS A 83 -14.75 0.94 -0.22
N LEU A 84 -14.00 1.06 0.87
CA LEU A 84 -12.54 1.22 0.83
C LEU A 84 -11.84 -0.06 0.37
N LYS A 85 -12.28 -1.24 0.83
CA LYS A 85 -11.76 -2.53 0.34
C LYS A 85 -12.04 -2.72 -1.15
N PHE A 86 -13.25 -2.40 -1.61
CA PHE A 86 -13.56 -2.43 -3.05
C PHE A 86 -12.65 -1.49 -3.87
N LYS A 87 -12.38 -0.29 -3.34
CA LYS A 87 -11.47 0.68 -3.96
C LYS A 87 -10.04 0.13 -4.05
N LEU A 88 -9.55 -0.46 -2.95
CA LEU A 88 -8.25 -1.09 -2.86
C LEU A 88 -8.11 -2.21 -3.89
N ASP A 89 -9.07 -3.13 -3.96
CA ASP A 89 -9.07 -4.23 -4.93
C ASP A 89 -9.11 -3.74 -6.38
N SER A 90 -9.86 -2.67 -6.63
CA SER A 90 -9.91 -2.03 -7.95
C SER A 90 -8.55 -1.45 -8.35
N LEU A 91 -7.83 -0.83 -7.41
CA LEU A 91 -6.50 -0.30 -7.66
C LEU A 91 -5.45 -1.40 -7.83
N LYS A 92 -5.50 -2.45 -7.01
CA LYS A 92 -4.66 -3.66 -7.16
C LYS A 92 -4.77 -4.22 -8.57
N LYS A 93 -6.00 -4.43 -9.05
CA LYS A 93 -6.27 -4.87 -10.43
C LYS A 93 -5.75 -3.87 -11.47
N TYR A 94 -5.99 -2.58 -11.28
CA TYR A 94 -5.55 -1.54 -12.21
C TYR A 94 -4.01 -1.50 -12.35
N TYR A 95 -3.29 -1.69 -11.26
CA TYR A 95 -1.83 -1.71 -11.25
C TYR A 95 -1.24 -3.11 -11.56
N GLY A 96 -2.08 -4.14 -11.73
CA GLY A 96 -1.62 -5.50 -12.01
C GLY A 96 -1.06 -6.25 -10.80
N ASP A 97 -1.31 -5.75 -9.58
CA ASP A 97 -0.90 -6.38 -8.32
C ASP A 97 -2.00 -7.36 -7.84
N THR A 98 -2.20 -8.43 -8.61
CA THR A 98 -3.26 -9.42 -8.40
C THR A 98 -2.77 -10.73 -7.79
N SER A 99 -1.53 -10.77 -7.31
CA SER A 99 -0.94 -11.95 -6.67
C SER A 99 -1.71 -12.32 -5.39
N SER A 100 -1.77 -13.61 -5.08
CA SER A 100 -2.36 -14.06 -3.82
C SER A 100 -1.45 -13.68 -2.64
N ILE A 101 -2.01 -13.61 -1.43
CA ILE A 101 -1.21 -13.35 -0.21
C ILE A 101 -0.07 -14.35 -0.07
N LYS A 102 -0.34 -15.64 -0.34
CA LYS A 102 0.67 -16.70 -0.30
C LYS A 102 1.80 -16.45 -1.29
N ASP A 103 1.48 -15.98 -2.50
CA ASP A 103 2.50 -15.66 -3.51
C ASP A 103 3.32 -14.44 -3.07
N MET A 104 2.69 -13.41 -2.50
CA MET A 104 3.36 -12.21 -2.01
C MET A 104 4.32 -12.51 -0.85
N ILE A 105 3.93 -13.39 0.07
CA ILE A 105 4.78 -13.90 1.16
C ILE A 105 5.99 -14.63 0.57
N SER A 106 5.75 -15.59 -0.33
CA SER A 106 6.83 -16.36 -1.00
C SER A 106 7.80 -15.48 -1.78
N MET A 107 7.29 -14.46 -2.48
CA MET A 107 8.11 -13.48 -3.19
C MET A 107 8.98 -12.67 -2.23
N THR A 108 8.42 -12.24 -1.10
CA THR A 108 9.15 -11.51 -0.05
C THR A 108 10.32 -12.35 0.46
N ASP A 109 10.06 -13.61 0.84
CA ASP A 109 11.08 -14.54 1.33
C ASP A 109 12.20 -14.74 0.30
N THR A 110 11.82 -14.94 -0.96
CA THR A 110 12.76 -15.21 -2.05
C THR A 110 13.65 -13.99 -2.35
N VAL A 111 13.06 -12.80 -2.41
CA VAL A 111 13.80 -11.56 -2.70
C VAL A 111 14.78 -11.25 -1.58
N ILE A 112 14.36 -11.42 -0.33
CA ILE A 112 15.22 -11.17 0.83
C ILE A 112 16.36 -12.18 0.88
N GLN A 113 16.09 -13.48 0.70
CA GLN A 113 17.15 -14.48 0.60
C GLN A 113 18.15 -14.17 -0.52
N ARG A 114 17.67 -13.69 -1.67
CA ARG A 114 18.54 -13.35 -2.80
C ARG A 114 19.41 -12.13 -2.52
N VAL A 115 18.82 -11.01 -2.08
CA VAL A 115 19.54 -9.74 -1.87
C VAL A 115 20.70 -9.91 -0.90
N TYR A 116 20.55 -10.75 0.13
CA TYR A 116 21.56 -10.92 1.17
C TYR A 116 22.52 -12.09 0.94
N ASN A 117 22.23 -12.98 -0.01
CA ASN A 117 23.15 -14.05 -0.43
C ASN A 117 23.90 -13.72 -1.73
N GLU A 118 23.55 -12.62 -2.43
CA GLU A 118 24.32 -12.17 -3.59
C GLU A 118 25.67 -11.58 -3.15
N PRO A 119 26.80 -12.04 -3.71
CA PRO A 119 28.10 -11.43 -3.42
C PRO A 119 28.08 -9.96 -3.85
N VAL A 120 28.62 -9.08 -3.01
CA VAL A 120 28.73 -7.65 -3.31
C VAL A 120 29.43 -7.50 -4.66
N LYS A 121 28.74 -6.91 -5.64
CA LYS A 121 29.38 -6.56 -6.91
C LYS A 121 30.50 -5.58 -6.60
N GLU A 122 31.75 -6.02 -6.73
CA GLU A 122 32.89 -5.11 -6.78
C GLU A 122 32.66 -4.14 -7.92
N ILE A 123 32.47 -2.87 -7.58
CA ILE A 123 32.37 -1.79 -8.54
C ILE A 123 33.80 -1.55 -9.04
N LYS A 124 34.08 -1.96 -10.28
CA LYS A 124 35.35 -1.65 -10.98
C LYS A 124 35.42 -0.19 -11.38
#